data_AF-A0A2G0XAZ9-F1
#
_entry.id   AF-A0A2G0XAZ9-F1
#
_cell.length_a   1.000
_cell.length_b   1.000
_cell.length_c   1.000
_cell.angle_alpha   90.00
_cell.angle_beta   90.00
_cell.angle_gamma   90.00
#
_symmetry.space_group_name_H-M   'P 1'
#
loop_
_entity.id
_entity.type
_entity.pdbx_description
1 polymer ?
#
loop_
_entity_poly.entity_id
_entity_poly.type
_entity_poly.pdbx_seq_one_letter_code
_entity_poly.pdbx_strand_id
1 'polypeptide(L)'
;MPKFDIDLSRVTYEYYITGKAAINFPRPHATSGGWHYLAYWNSKVGEAKVSLAGIHYPDTRFCFGDTGILNATDELARRGWKTDHQIYMADHSRATGDMVLKWVLGRSEFCNVELSEWFPDDHDLDAMVGMLRVAIKKLENVQGDRLSRWLGSQLL
;
A
#
# COMPACT_ATOMS: atom_id res chain seq x y z
N MET A 1 -19.62 -7.20 0.59
CA MET A 1 -18.93 -6.42 -0.45
C MET A 1 -17.87 -7.29 -1.12
N PRO A 2 -17.56 -7.07 -2.41
CA PRO A 2 -16.41 -7.70 -3.06
C PRO A 2 -15.14 -7.39 -2.26
N LYS A 3 -14.20 -8.32 -2.24
CA LYS A 3 -12.90 -8.11 -1.56
C LYS A 3 -11.92 -7.29 -2.42
N PHE A 4 -12.21 -7.18 -3.71
CA PHE A 4 -11.36 -6.57 -4.73
C PHE A 4 -12.22 -5.88 -5.78
N ASP A 5 -11.63 -4.87 -6.42
CA ASP A 5 -12.06 -4.37 -7.72
C ASP A 5 -11.38 -5.16 -8.83
N ILE A 6 -12.02 -5.21 -10.00
CA ILE A 6 -11.56 -6.01 -11.15
C ILE A 6 -11.46 -5.22 -12.46
N ASP A 7 -12.00 -4.01 -12.52
CA ASP A 7 -12.11 -3.20 -13.75
C ASP A 7 -11.52 -1.79 -13.63
N LEU A 8 -10.95 -1.45 -12.46
CA LEU A 8 -10.38 -0.13 -12.12
C LEU A 8 -11.39 1.04 -12.14
N SER A 9 -12.67 0.81 -12.39
CA SER A 9 -13.68 1.87 -12.58
C SER A 9 -13.92 2.75 -11.34
N ARG A 10 -13.68 2.20 -10.14
CA ARG A 10 -13.85 2.88 -8.86
C ARG A 10 -12.58 3.57 -8.37
N VAL A 11 -11.49 3.47 -9.12
CA VAL A 11 -10.20 4.04 -8.72
C VAL A 11 -10.23 5.55 -8.88
N THR A 12 -9.95 6.25 -7.79
CA THR A 12 -9.81 7.71 -7.78
C THR A 12 -8.65 8.09 -6.88
N TYR A 13 -8.35 9.39 -6.77
CA TYR A 13 -7.39 9.86 -5.79
C TYR A 13 -7.77 9.48 -4.35
N GLU A 14 -9.06 9.50 -4.03
CA GLU A 14 -9.59 9.13 -2.72
C GLU A 14 -9.62 7.61 -2.50
N TYR A 15 -10.00 6.86 -3.54
CA TYR A 15 -10.06 5.40 -3.53
C TYR A 15 -8.93 4.80 -4.35
N TYR A 16 -7.69 5.18 -3.99
CA TYR A 16 -6.49 4.75 -4.71
C TYR A 16 -6.18 3.25 -4.48
N ILE A 17 -5.47 2.64 -5.42
CA ILE A 17 -5.06 1.23 -5.34
C ILE A 17 -3.99 1.05 -4.26
N THR A 18 -4.17 0.07 -3.37
CA THR A 18 -3.25 -0.19 -2.25
C THR A 18 -3.05 -1.69 -1.95
N GLY A 19 -2.28 -1.99 -0.91
CA GLY A 19 -1.95 -3.34 -0.44
C GLY A 19 -1.12 -4.13 -1.45
N LYS A 20 -1.35 -5.45 -1.51
CA LYS A 20 -0.55 -6.36 -2.34
C LYS A 20 -0.46 -5.96 -3.81
N ALA A 21 -1.53 -5.40 -4.39
CA ALA A 21 -1.51 -4.98 -5.78
C ALA A 21 -0.53 -3.82 -6.02
N ALA A 22 -0.51 -2.84 -5.12
CA ALA A 22 0.36 -1.68 -5.19
C ALA A 22 1.82 -1.99 -4.81
N ILE A 23 2.04 -2.88 -3.83
CA ILE A 23 3.38 -3.36 -3.44
C ILE A 23 4.07 -4.05 -4.62
N ASN A 24 3.32 -4.84 -5.39
CA ASN A 24 3.86 -5.54 -6.55
C ASN A 24 3.78 -4.72 -7.84
N PHE A 25 3.50 -3.41 -7.76
CA PHE A 25 3.45 -2.57 -8.94
C PHE A 25 4.87 -2.19 -9.40
N PRO A 26 5.29 -2.60 -10.60
CA PRO A 26 6.62 -2.34 -11.10
C PRO A 26 6.81 -0.85 -11.42
N ARG A 27 7.57 -0.14 -10.60
CA ARG A 27 7.90 1.28 -10.79
C ARG A 27 9.30 1.47 -11.37
N PRO A 28 9.48 2.40 -12.33
CA PRO A 28 10.81 2.84 -12.74
C PRO A 28 11.59 3.34 -11.52
N HIS A 29 12.83 2.88 -11.35
CA HIS A 29 13.75 3.30 -10.28
C HIS A 29 13.37 2.93 -8.84
N ALA A 30 12.33 2.12 -8.61
CA ALA A 30 12.05 1.56 -7.29
C ALA A 30 12.81 0.24 -7.11
N THR A 31 13.56 0.13 -6.02
CA THR A 31 14.27 -1.10 -5.57
C THR A 31 13.35 -2.06 -4.82
N SER A 32 12.19 -1.59 -4.37
CA SER A 32 11.22 -2.34 -3.58
C SER A 32 10.00 -2.76 -4.39
N GLY A 33 9.78 -4.07 -4.47
CA GLY A 33 8.67 -4.71 -5.15
C GLY A 33 8.82 -6.23 -5.11
N GLY A 34 7.80 -6.95 -4.66
CA GLY A 34 7.86 -8.40 -4.49
C GLY A 34 8.09 -9.18 -5.79
N TRP A 35 8.63 -10.40 -5.64
CA TRP A 35 9.08 -11.36 -6.66
C TRP A 35 8.04 -11.82 -7.72
N HIS A 36 6.83 -11.24 -7.77
CA HIS A 36 5.70 -11.67 -8.64
C HIS A 36 5.43 -10.72 -9.83
N TYR A 37 6.50 -10.14 -10.36
CA TYR A 37 6.56 -8.79 -10.93
C TYR A 37 5.83 -8.50 -12.24
N LEU A 38 5.63 -9.45 -13.16
CA LEU A 38 5.28 -9.10 -14.56
C LEU A 38 3.90 -9.57 -15.03
N ALA A 39 3.43 -10.74 -14.60
CA ALA A 39 2.17 -11.27 -15.12
C ALA A 39 0.95 -10.50 -14.59
N TYR A 40 0.97 -10.13 -13.30
CA TYR A 40 -0.20 -9.54 -12.63
C TYR A 40 -0.64 -8.21 -13.27
N TRP A 41 0.30 -7.34 -13.62
CA TRP A 41 0.03 -6.04 -14.22
C TRP A 41 0.16 -6.00 -15.75
N ASN A 42 0.24 -7.15 -16.42
CA ASN A 42 0.19 -7.22 -17.88
C ASN A 42 -1.26 -7.41 -18.34
N SER A 43 -1.81 -6.44 -19.07
CA SER A 43 -3.21 -6.47 -19.53
C SER A 43 -3.62 -7.68 -20.37
N LYS A 44 -2.66 -8.44 -20.94
CA LYS A 44 -2.94 -9.63 -21.76
C LYS A 44 -3.05 -10.93 -20.95
N VAL A 45 -2.45 -10.98 -19.77
CA VAL A 45 -2.31 -12.23 -18.97
C VAL A 45 -2.63 -12.05 -17.48
N GLY A 46 -2.73 -10.81 -17.01
CA GLY A 46 -3.04 -10.45 -15.64
C GLY A 46 -4.50 -10.07 -15.45
N GLU A 47 -4.93 -10.04 -14.20
CA GLU A 47 -6.26 -9.59 -13.78
C GLU A 47 -6.09 -8.41 -12.84
N ALA A 48 -6.84 -7.33 -13.06
CA ALA A 48 -6.78 -6.13 -12.22
C ALA A 48 -7.49 -6.35 -10.87
N LYS A 49 -7.08 -7.35 -10.08
CA LYS A 49 -7.68 -7.70 -8.78
C LYS A 49 -7.17 -6.82 -7.65
N VAL A 50 -7.59 -5.56 -7.64
CA VAL A 50 -7.00 -4.52 -6.78
C VAL A 50 -7.79 -4.32 -5.48
N SER A 51 -7.09 -3.95 -4.41
CA SER A 51 -7.70 -3.41 -3.19
C SER A 51 -7.64 -1.89 -3.23
N LEU A 52 -8.71 -1.21 -2.77
CA LEU A 52 -8.78 0.24 -2.76
C LEU A 52 -8.83 0.74 -1.31
N ALA A 53 -8.10 1.83 -1.04
CA ALA A 53 -8.27 2.59 0.20
C ALA A 53 -9.71 3.10 0.32
N GLY A 54 -10.22 3.24 1.55
CA GLY A 54 -11.60 3.67 1.82
C GLY A 54 -12.71 2.66 1.47
N ILE A 55 -12.43 1.60 0.70
CA ILE A 55 -13.41 0.58 0.29
C ILE A 55 -13.03 -0.81 0.82
N HIS A 56 -11.86 -1.33 0.43
CA HIS A 56 -11.37 -2.65 0.83
C HIS A 56 -10.36 -2.57 1.99
N TYR A 57 -9.73 -1.41 2.12
CA TYR A 57 -8.83 -1.00 3.20
C TYR A 57 -9.45 0.21 3.89
N PRO A 58 -9.11 0.45 5.17
CA PRO A 58 -9.47 1.71 5.81
C PRO A 58 -8.88 2.89 5.02
N ASP A 59 -9.54 4.04 5.08
CA ASP A 59 -8.89 5.28 4.67
C ASP A 59 -7.82 5.65 5.70
N THR A 60 -6.57 5.75 5.25
CA THR A 60 -5.40 6.02 6.08
C THR A 60 -4.86 7.44 5.93
N ARG A 61 -5.51 8.29 5.13
CA ARG A 61 -5.11 9.70 4.94
C ARG A 61 -5.10 10.48 6.25
N PHE A 62 -5.92 10.09 7.24
CA PHE A 62 -5.86 10.72 8.57
C PHE A 62 -4.46 10.56 9.22
N CYS A 63 -3.79 9.41 9.00
CA CYS A 63 -2.42 9.16 9.47
C CYS A 63 -1.38 9.74 8.51
N PHE A 64 -1.50 9.43 7.22
CA PHE A 64 -0.42 9.63 6.25
C PHE A 64 -0.61 10.84 5.31
N GLY A 65 -1.77 11.49 5.35
CA GLY A 65 -2.15 12.49 4.37
C GLY A 65 -2.07 11.91 2.96
N ASP A 66 -1.49 12.70 2.07
CA ASP A 66 -1.31 12.38 0.65
C ASP A 66 0.02 11.67 0.34
N THR A 67 0.87 11.48 1.36
CA THR A 67 2.20 10.87 1.20
C THR A 67 2.10 9.50 0.55
N GLY A 68 2.84 9.32 -0.54
CA GLY A 68 2.93 8.08 -1.30
C GLY A 68 1.70 7.74 -2.14
N ILE A 69 0.76 8.67 -2.36
CA ILE A 69 -0.29 8.50 -3.38
C ILE A 69 0.21 9.07 -4.70
N LEU A 70 0.31 8.22 -5.73
CA LEU A 70 0.88 8.56 -7.02
C LEU A 70 -0.12 8.35 -8.16
N ASN A 71 -0.02 9.15 -9.22
CA ASN A 71 -0.72 8.90 -10.46
C ASN A 71 -0.01 7.77 -11.24
N ALA A 72 -0.70 6.66 -11.44
CA ALA A 72 -0.19 5.45 -12.10
C ALA A 72 -0.69 5.29 -13.55
N THR A 73 -1.45 6.26 -14.08
CA THR A 73 -2.12 6.18 -15.38
C THR A 73 -1.15 5.84 -16.52
N ASP A 74 -0.04 6.58 -16.62
CA ASP A 74 0.91 6.39 -17.72
C ASP A 74 1.64 5.05 -17.65
N GLU A 75 1.94 4.58 -16.44
CA GLU A 75 2.61 3.30 -16.23
C GLU A 75 1.68 2.12 -16.56
N LEU A 76 0.39 2.24 -16.18
CA LEU A 76 -0.64 1.27 -16.57
C LEU A 76 -0.87 1.26 -18.09
N ALA A 77 -0.91 2.43 -18.72
CA ALA A 77 -1.04 2.55 -20.17
C ALA A 77 0.12 1.88 -20.91
N ARG A 78 1.37 2.06 -20.43
CA ARG A 78 2.55 1.35 -20.96
C ARG A 78 2.46 -0.18 -20.85
N ARG A 79 1.58 -0.69 -19.98
CA ARG A 79 1.32 -2.12 -19.77
C ARG A 79 0.05 -2.61 -20.47
N GLY A 80 -0.54 -1.76 -21.30
CA GLY A 80 -1.69 -2.05 -22.15
C GLY A 80 -3.05 -1.95 -21.45
N TRP A 81 -3.09 -1.44 -20.21
CA TRP A 81 -4.36 -1.12 -19.56
C TRP A 81 -4.93 0.16 -20.18
N LYS A 82 -6.19 0.10 -20.59
CA LYS A 82 -6.92 1.27 -21.09
C LYS A 82 -7.85 1.75 -20.00
N THR A 83 -7.70 3.01 -19.61
CA THR A 83 -8.60 3.68 -18.66
C THR A 83 -9.07 4.99 -19.27
N ASP A 84 -10.29 5.39 -18.94
CA ASP A 84 -10.92 6.64 -19.38
C ASP A 84 -10.71 7.79 -18.38
N HIS A 85 -10.10 7.50 -17.24
CA HIS A 85 -9.79 8.44 -16.16
C HIS A 85 -8.40 8.18 -15.57
N GLN A 86 -7.97 9.09 -14.71
CA GLN A 86 -6.70 8.98 -13.98
C GLN A 86 -6.78 7.91 -12.90
N ILE A 87 -5.80 7.01 -12.90
CA ILE A 87 -5.64 5.97 -11.90
C ILE A 87 -4.60 6.38 -10.88
N TYR A 88 -4.97 6.30 -9.60
CA TYR A 88 -4.08 6.56 -8.48
C TYR A 88 -3.76 5.28 -7.72
N MET A 89 -2.53 5.21 -7.21
CA MET A 89 -2.00 4.04 -6.54
C MET A 89 -1.00 4.45 -5.46
N ALA A 90 -0.94 3.66 -4.39
CA ALA A 90 0.08 3.77 -3.37
C ALA A 90 1.47 3.43 -3.90
N ASP A 91 2.48 4.15 -3.42
CA ASP A 91 3.86 3.68 -3.45
C ASP A 91 4.10 2.50 -2.49
N HIS A 92 5.32 1.99 -2.47
CA HIS A 92 5.63 0.77 -1.73
C HIS A 92 5.44 1.02 -0.22
N SER A 93 5.97 2.14 0.27
CA SER A 93 5.84 2.58 1.66
C SER A 93 4.40 2.83 2.06
N ARG A 94 3.62 3.54 1.23
CA ARG A 94 2.20 3.80 1.50
C ARG A 94 1.38 2.52 1.49
N ALA A 95 1.63 1.61 0.55
CA ALA A 95 0.92 0.34 0.49
C ALA A 95 1.23 -0.55 1.71
N THR A 96 2.49 -0.58 2.16
CA THR A 96 2.88 -1.23 3.42
C THR A 96 2.17 -0.55 4.60
N GLY A 97 2.21 0.78 4.70
CA GLY A 97 1.55 1.53 5.77
C GLY A 97 0.05 1.26 5.84
N ASP A 98 -0.61 1.16 4.69
CA ASP A 98 -2.03 0.83 4.60
C ASP A 98 -2.32 -0.60 5.10
N MET A 99 -1.43 -1.55 4.80
CA MET A 99 -1.52 -2.93 5.33
C MET A 99 -1.33 -2.99 6.84
N VAL A 100 -0.34 -2.26 7.35
CA VAL A 100 -0.10 -2.15 8.79
C VAL A 100 -1.31 -1.51 9.48
N LEU A 101 -1.82 -0.38 8.98
CA LEU A 101 -2.98 0.28 9.61
C LEU A 101 -4.27 -0.54 9.49
N LYS A 102 -4.47 -1.28 8.41
CA LYS A 102 -5.57 -2.25 8.32
C LYS A 102 -5.48 -3.31 9.43
N TRP A 103 -4.28 -3.77 9.75
CA TRP A 103 -4.07 -4.68 10.88
C TRP A 103 -4.30 -3.98 12.23
N VAL A 104 -3.73 -2.79 12.44
CA VAL A 104 -3.85 -2.03 13.70
C VAL A 104 -5.31 -1.77 14.05
N LEU A 105 -6.09 -1.28 13.07
CA LEU A 105 -7.51 -0.96 13.21
C LEU A 105 -8.42 -2.19 13.20
N GLY A 106 -7.88 -3.34 12.77
CA GLY A 106 -8.58 -4.61 12.69
C GLY A 106 -8.48 -5.44 13.98
N ARG A 107 -9.09 -6.62 13.93
CA ARG A 107 -9.11 -7.58 15.06
C ARG A 107 -8.10 -8.72 14.93
N SER A 108 -7.39 -8.83 13.80
CA SER A 108 -6.41 -9.90 13.57
C SER A 108 -5.27 -9.78 14.56
N GLU A 109 -4.83 -10.84 15.23
CA GLU A 109 -3.69 -10.78 16.15
C GLU A 109 -2.37 -10.56 15.40
N PHE A 110 -2.23 -11.16 14.21
CA PHE A 110 -0.99 -11.17 13.44
C PHE A 110 -0.98 -10.11 12.33
N CYS A 111 0.13 -9.37 12.24
CA CYS A 111 0.47 -8.52 11.10
C CYS A 111 1.32 -9.35 10.12
N ASN A 112 1.00 -9.31 8.83
CA ASN A 112 1.69 -10.09 7.79
C ASN A 112 2.75 -9.28 7.05
N VAL A 113 3.21 -8.18 7.65
CA VAL A 113 4.25 -7.30 7.12
C VAL A 113 5.52 -7.60 7.89
N GLU A 114 6.63 -7.76 7.17
CA GLU A 114 7.97 -7.92 7.72
C GLU A 114 8.86 -6.83 7.13
N LEU A 115 9.21 -5.82 7.94
CA LEU A 115 9.88 -4.61 7.44
C LEU A 115 11.28 -4.92 6.89
N SER A 116 12.02 -5.80 7.54
CA SER A 116 13.38 -6.18 7.14
C SER A 116 13.42 -6.85 5.76
N GLU A 117 12.40 -7.67 5.44
CA GLU A 117 12.28 -8.32 4.14
C GLU A 117 11.78 -7.37 3.06
N TRP A 118 10.91 -6.42 3.42
CA TRP A 118 10.19 -5.57 2.46
C TRP A 118 10.96 -4.28 2.14
N PHE A 119 11.85 -3.85 3.04
CA PHE A 119 12.71 -2.68 2.92
C PHE A 119 14.15 -3.08 3.24
N PRO A 120 14.84 -3.79 2.31
CA PRO A 120 16.22 -4.24 2.53
C PRO A 120 17.25 -3.11 2.44
N ASP A 121 16.85 -1.92 2.00
CA ASP A 121 17.67 -0.71 1.99
C ASP A 121 17.38 0.15 3.22
N ASP A 122 18.43 0.53 3.96
CA ASP A 122 18.32 1.24 5.23
C ASP A 122 17.61 2.59 5.08
N HIS A 123 17.80 3.30 3.96
CA HIS A 123 17.17 4.60 3.75
C HIS A 123 15.66 4.46 3.54
N ASP A 124 15.24 3.48 2.75
CA ASP A 124 13.81 3.20 2.54
C ASP A 124 13.15 2.67 3.82
N LEU A 125 13.87 1.87 4.62
CA LEU A 125 13.41 1.41 5.93
C LEU A 125 13.24 2.59 6.91
N ASP A 126 14.21 3.48 7.01
CA ASP A 126 14.15 4.66 7.88
C ASP A 126 12.97 5.56 7.52
N ALA A 127 12.73 5.78 6.22
CA ALA A 127 11.56 6.53 5.75
C ALA A 127 10.24 5.86 6.16
N MET A 128 10.15 4.53 6.00
CA MET A 128 8.97 3.75 6.42
C MET A 128 8.75 3.81 7.94
N VAL A 129 9.82 3.67 8.74
CA VAL A 129 9.77 3.78 10.21
C VAL A 129 9.32 5.18 10.63
N GLY A 130 9.86 6.22 10.00
CA GLY A 130 9.45 7.61 10.23
C GLY A 130 7.96 7.82 9.96
N MET A 131 7.46 7.30 8.85
CA MET A 131 6.05 7.34 8.48
C MET A 131 5.15 6.65 9.52
N LEU A 132 5.54 5.47 10.03
CA LEU A 132 4.78 4.76 11.07
C LEU A 132 4.82 5.49 12.43
N ARG A 133 5.95 6.11 12.79
CA ARG A 133 6.05 6.94 14.01
C ARG A 133 5.12 8.14 13.96
N VAL A 134 4.90 8.74 12.79
CA VAL A 134 3.89 9.78 12.61
C VAL A 134 2.48 9.22 12.84
N ALA A 135 2.17 8.05 12.31
CA ALA A 135 0.87 7.41 12.52
C ALA A 135 0.60 7.09 14.00
N ILE A 136 1.60 6.59 14.75
CA ILE A 136 1.45 6.31 16.19
C ILE A 136 0.90 7.53 16.95
N LYS A 137 1.39 8.74 16.62
CA LYS A 137 0.98 9.99 17.28
C LYS A 137 -0.43 10.45 16.92
N LYS A 138 -1.02 9.90 15.85
CA LYS A 138 -2.33 10.28 15.33
C LYS A 138 -3.42 9.24 15.62
N LEU A 139 -3.03 8.07 16.09
CA LEU A 139 -3.94 6.98 16.46
C LEU A 139 -4.43 7.17 17.90
N GLU A 140 -5.58 6.56 18.20
CA GLU A 140 -6.05 6.43 19.58
C GLU A 140 -5.07 5.59 20.42
N ASN A 141 -5.02 5.83 21.74
CA ASN A 141 -4.03 5.22 22.63
C ASN A 141 -3.85 3.70 22.43
N VAL A 142 -4.94 2.93 22.37
CA VAL A 142 -4.88 1.47 22.21
C VAL A 142 -4.28 1.07 20.85
N GLN A 143 -4.63 1.78 19.79
CA GLN A 143 -4.14 1.54 18.43
C GLN A 143 -2.68 1.99 18.27
N GLY A 144 -2.34 3.15 18.84
CA GLY A 144 -0.98 3.69 18.89
C GLY A 144 -0.04 2.77 19.65
N ASP A 145 -0.42 2.29 20.83
CA ASP A 145 0.37 1.34 21.64
C ASP A 145 0.58 0.01 20.91
N ARG A 146 -0.47 -0.46 20.22
CA ARG A 146 -0.40 -1.67 19.40
C ARG A 146 0.61 -1.50 18.26
N LEU A 147 0.53 -0.41 17.51
CA LEU A 147 1.46 -0.11 16.43
C LEU A 147 2.89 0.08 16.97
N SER A 148 3.06 0.78 18.09
CA SER A 148 4.37 1.02 18.71
C SER A 148 5.05 -0.27 19.15
N ARG A 149 4.32 -1.21 19.77
CA ARG A 149 4.89 -2.51 20.17
C ARG A 149 5.30 -3.35 18.97
N TRP A 150 4.44 -3.41 17.95
CA TRP A 150 4.78 -4.12 16.71
C TRP A 150 5.99 -3.51 16.01
N LEU A 151 6.02 -2.18 15.85
CA LEU A 151 7.16 -1.49 15.26
C LEU A 151 8.45 -1.73 16.06
N GLY A 152 8.37 -1.74 17.39
CA GLY A 152 9.49 -2.11 18.24
C GLY A 152 10.01 -3.51 17.95
N SER A 153 9.12 -4.50 17.77
CA SER A 153 9.52 -5.89 17.46
C SER A 153 10.13 -6.08 16.06
N GLN A 154 9.95 -5.12 15.15
CA GLN A 154 10.46 -5.17 13.78
C GLN A 154 11.85 -4.54 13.65
N LEU A 155 12.35 -3.90 14.70
CA LEU A 155 13.64 -3.17 14.71
C LEU A 155 14.65 -3.76 15.71
N LEU A 156 14.38 -4.96 16.22
CA LEU A 156 15.26 -5.74 17.09
C LEU A 156 16.11 -6.70 16.26
#